data_AF-A0A2D4MW15-F1
#
_entry.id   AF-A0A2D4MW15-F1
#
_cell.length_a   1.000
_cell.length_b   1.000
_cell.length_c   1.000
_cell.angle_alpha   90.00
_cell.angle_beta   90.00
_cell.angle_gamma   90.00
#
_symmetry.space_group_name_H-M   'P 1'
#
loop_
_entity.id
_entity.type
_entity.pdbx_description
1 polymer ?
#
loop_
_entity_poly.entity_id
_entity_poly.type
_entity_poly.pdbx_seq_one_letter_code
_entity_poly.pdbx_strand_id
1 'polypeptide(L)'
;MFSSYPLPACYLAEFPRKNYSRKDDDVSKLLSVLKNPNKQTGWLENVQRLFCEIMHKKPDVISGANLAELIEKIVLHLFEIPSEHYFSSKVYEADVNMEIKNLTAIQEVGIKMTISYGKHLNLLKENAENDLYQVLIYCDKYLKQQKVPLRKSLHNQQDGYICYDWFVSSVFLIMMGNREKTLTFLHQFSYLLVSAFLWVPRLHNSIHLPMDTAASGIHPVYFCSAHYIEMLLKAELPLVFSAFHMSGFTSSQICHQWLTQCFWNYMDWREICHYIAICIFLGPDYQIYMCISVFKHLQQEILQHTQAQDLQVFLKEEALHGFQANNYIEYMESLAQTYRPILLRDMRNIGVLNT
;
A
#
# COMPACT_ATOMS: atom_id res chain seq x y z
N MET A 1 15.49 11.17 -0.50
CA MET A 1 14.26 11.23 0.31
C MET A 1 14.25 12.41 1.27
N PHE A 2 15.40 13.03 1.58
CA PHE A 2 15.46 14.44 1.98
C PHE A 2 16.65 15.07 1.27
N SER A 3 16.46 16.26 0.70
CA SER A 3 17.50 17.01 -0.03
C SER A 3 18.53 17.64 0.92
N SER A 4 18.24 17.71 2.22
CA SER A 4 19.12 18.27 3.24
C SER A 4 18.84 17.71 4.63
N TYR A 5 19.88 17.66 5.47
CA TYR A 5 19.78 17.42 6.91
C TYR A 5 20.22 18.70 7.65
N PRO A 6 19.54 19.12 8.73
CA PRO A 6 18.43 18.47 9.41
C PRO A 6 17.10 18.51 8.62
N LEU A 7 16.20 17.61 8.98
CA LEU A 7 14.85 17.52 8.42
C LEU A 7 14.12 18.87 8.56
N PRO A 8 13.49 19.38 7.50
CA PRO A 8 12.63 20.57 7.58
C PRO A 8 11.57 20.42 8.68
N ALA A 9 11.30 21.51 9.40
CA ALA A 9 10.41 21.51 10.57
C ALA A 9 8.96 21.08 10.26
N CYS A 10 8.52 21.17 9.01
CA CYS A 10 7.24 20.65 8.56
C CYS A 10 7.10 19.12 8.70
N TYR A 11 8.22 18.37 8.65
CA TYR A 11 8.23 16.92 8.96
C TYR A 11 8.29 16.63 10.47
N LEU A 12 8.54 17.65 11.30
CA LEU A 12 8.63 17.54 12.76
C LEU A 12 7.32 17.94 13.45
N ALA A 13 6.24 18.17 12.70
CA ALA A 13 4.97 18.61 13.26
C ALA A 13 4.53 17.71 14.43
N GLU A 14 4.41 18.32 15.61
CA GLU A 14 4.00 17.62 16.83
C GLU A 14 2.57 17.10 16.65
N PHE A 15 2.43 15.77 16.52
CA PHE A 15 1.11 15.14 16.52
C PHE A 15 0.45 15.34 17.89
N PRO A 16 -0.81 15.80 17.95
CA PRO A 16 -1.53 15.92 19.21
C PRO A 16 -1.69 14.52 19.82
N ARG A 17 -1.06 14.32 20.97
CA ARG A 17 -1.16 13.11 21.80
C ARG A 17 -2.60 12.95 22.30
N LYS A 18 -3.46 12.28 21.55
CA LYS A 18 -4.76 11.82 22.05
C LYS A 18 -4.63 10.40 22.56
N ASN A 19 -4.92 10.21 23.85
CA ASN A 19 -4.99 8.91 24.50
C ASN A 19 -6.23 8.13 23.99
N TYR A 20 -6.05 7.24 23.02
CA TYR A 20 -7.11 6.35 22.54
C TYR A 20 -7.16 5.09 23.41
N SER A 21 -7.88 5.16 24.54
CA SER A 21 -8.02 4.03 25.49
C SER A 21 -9.44 3.47 25.61
N ARG A 22 -10.42 3.96 24.85
CA ARG A 22 -11.79 3.42 24.90
C ARG A 22 -12.09 2.65 23.61
N LYS A 23 -12.32 1.34 23.73
CA LYS A 23 -12.90 0.53 22.65
C LYS A 23 -14.24 1.16 22.27
N ASP A 24 -14.31 1.70 21.07
CA ASP A 24 -15.54 2.28 20.53
C ASP A 24 -16.53 1.14 20.21
N ASP A 25 -17.81 1.40 20.43
CA ASP A 25 -18.89 0.44 20.19
C ASP A 25 -18.96 0.07 18.70
N ASP A 26 -18.67 1.01 17.80
CA ASP A 26 -18.70 0.81 16.36
C ASP A 26 -17.61 -0.16 15.89
N VAL A 27 -16.38 -0.05 16.43
CA VAL A 27 -15.30 -1.01 16.14
C VAL A 27 -15.59 -2.36 16.76
N SER A 28 -16.17 -2.39 17.96
CA SER A 28 -16.56 -3.64 18.62
C SER A 28 -17.61 -4.38 17.79
N LYS A 29 -18.57 -3.65 17.20
CA LYS A 29 -19.55 -4.18 16.25
C LYS A 29 -18.87 -4.73 15.00
N LEU A 30 -17.97 -3.99 14.36
CA LEU A 30 -17.24 -4.46 13.18
C LEU A 30 -16.42 -5.74 13.49
N LEU A 31 -15.69 -5.76 14.61
CA LEU A 31 -14.95 -6.94 15.07
C LEU A 31 -15.87 -8.12 15.36
N SER A 32 -17.08 -7.89 15.86
CA SER A 32 -18.05 -8.97 16.13
C SER A 32 -18.55 -9.64 14.85
N VAL A 33 -18.75 -8.85 13.79
CA VAL A 33 -19.13 -9.34 12.46
C VAL A 33 -17.97 -10.11 11.84
N LEU A 34 -16.74 -9.60 11.98
CA LEU A 34 -15.54 -10.30 11.53
C LEU A 34 -15.39 -11.67 12.20
N LYS A 35 -15.75 -11.84 13.48
CA LYS A 35 -15.62 -13.12 14.20
C LYS A 35 -16.61 -14.21 13.78
N ASN A 36 -17.69 -13.90 13.04
CA ASN A 36 -18.75 -14.87 12.72
C ASN A 36 -19.15 -14.84 11.22
N PRO A 37 -18.24 -15.13 10.28
CA PRO A 37 -18.53 -15.08 8.84
C PRO A 37 -19.56 -16.12 8.38
N ASN A 38 -19.57 -17.29 9.01
CA ASN A 38 -20.36 -18.46 8.58
C ASN A 38 -21.88 -18.33 8.70
N LYS A 39 -22.39 -17.19 9.22
CA LYS A 39 -23.82 -16.98 9.48
C LYS A 39 -24.52 -16.07 8.47
N GLN A 40 -23.81 -15.42 7.55
CA GLN A 40 -24.40 -14.37 6.70
C GLN A 40 -23.98 -14.50 5.22
N THR A 41 -24.95 -14.78 4.34
CA THR A 41 -24.81 -14.51 2.91
C THR A 41 -24.54 -13.02 2.71
N GLY A 42 -23.53 -12.66 1.92
CA GLY A 42 -23.13 -11.26 1.74
C GLY A 42 -22.36 -10.66 2.92
N TRP A 43 -21.65 -11.50 3.70
CA TRP A 43 -20.87 -11.06 4.85
C TRP A 43 -19.82 -10.02 4.49
N LEU A 44 -19.11 -10.19 3.36
CA LEU A 44 -18.05 -9.29 2.95
C LEU A 44 -18.61 -7.90 2.64
N GLU A 45 -19.71 -7.83 1.91
CA GLU A 45 -20.44 -6.60 1.61
C GLU A 45 -20.93 -5.91 2.89
N ASN A 46 -21.34 -6.69 3.90
CA ASN A 46 -21.72 -6.16 5.21
C ASN A 46 -20.54 -5.56 5.97
N VAL A 47 -19.39 -6.24 5.98
CA VAL A 47 -18.15 -5.75 6.58
C VAL A 47 -17.67 -4.48 5.88
N GLN A 48 -17.69 -4.45 4.55
CA GLN A 48 -17.30 -3.30 3.73
C GLN A 48 -18.18 -2.09 4.01
N ARG A 49 -19.50 -2.27 4.02
CA ARG A 49 -20.44 -1.19 4.33
C ARG A 49 -20.23 -0.63 5.73
N LEU A 50 -20.10 -1.49 6.75
CA LEU A 50 -19.83 -1.04 8.12
C LEU A 50 -18.49 -0.30 8.23
N PHE A 51 -17.45 -0.77 7.52
CA PHE A 51 -16.17 -0.09 7.45
C PHE A 51 -16.32 1.32 6.85
N CYS A 52 -17.02 1.46 5.72
CA CYS A 52 -17.29 2.76 5.10
C CYS A 52 -18.08 3.69 6.03
N GLU A 53 -19.12 3.19 6.71
CA GLU A 53 -19.91 3.96 7.67
C GLU A 53 -19.06 4.53 8.81
N ILE A 54 -18.15 3.72 9.36
CA ILE A 54 -17.24 4.15 10.43
C ILE A 54 -16.21 5.15 9.89
N MET A 55 -15.62 4.88 8.73
CA MET A 55 -14.69 5.80 8.08
C MET A 55 -15.32 7.17 7.84
N HIS A 56 -16.59 7.22 7.42
CA HIS A 56 -17.30 8.48 7.21
C HIS A 56 -17.57 9.21 8.54
N LYS A 57 -18.08 8.52 9.57
CA LYS A 57 -18.57 9.17 10.79
C LYS A 57 -17.49 9.44 11.83
N LYS A 58 -16.55 8.50 11.98
CA LYS A 58 -15.55 8.46 13.06
C LYS A 58 -14.23 7.81 12.57
N PRO A 59 -13.52 8.41 11.60
CA PRO A 59 -12.29 7.82 11.06
C PRO A 59 -11.18 7.66 12.12
N ASP A 60 -11.17 8.51 13.15
CA ASP A 60 -10.20 8.47 14.25
C ASP A 60 -10.26 7.17 15.07
N VAL A 61 -11.39 6.49 15.05
CA VAL A 61 -11.61 5.25 15.79
C VAL A 61 -10.90 4.06 15.11
N ILE A 62 -10.73 4.12 13.79
CA ILE A 62 -9.96 3.16 12.99
C ILE A 62 -8.49 3.62 13.01
N SER A 63 -7.86 3.48 14.16
CA SER A 63 -6.46 3.87 14.38
C SER A 63 -5.77 2.95 15.38
N GLY A 64 -4.44 2.99 15.39
CA GLY A 64 -3.61 2.27 16.36
C GLY A 64 -3.94 0.76 16.45
N ALA A 65 -4.13 0.28 17.68
CA ALA A 65 -4.39 -1.14 17.95
C ALA A 65 -5.73 -1.64 17.38
N ASN A 66 -6.75 -0.77 17.30
CA ASN A 66 -8.04 -1.13 16.70
C ASN A 66 -7.86 -1.45 15.22
N LEU A 67 -7.15 -0.59 14.49
CA LEU A 67 -6.86 -0.84 13.07
C LEU A 67 -6.05 -2.11 12.90
N ALA A 68 -5.01 -2.32 13.71
CA ALA A 68 -4.17 -3.51 13.66
C ALA A 68 -4.99 -4.80 13.81
N GLU A 69 -5.88 -4.84 14.81
CA GLU A 69 -6.78 -5.98 15.05
C GLU A 69 -7.75 -6.16 13.86
N LEU A 70 -8.32 -5.08 13.33
CA LEU A 70 -9.24 -5.12 12.20
C LEU A 70 -8.58 -5.70 10.94
N ILE A 71 -7.41 -5.20 10.54
CA ILE A 71 -6.71 -5.69 9.34
C ILE A 71 -6.21 -7.12 9.52
N GLU A 72 -5.73 -7.47 10.72
CA GLU A 72 -5.30 -8.83 11.06
C GLU A 72 -6.48 -9.81 10.90
N LYS A 73 -7.65 -9.45 11.42
CA LYS A 73 -8.84 -10.30 11.35
C LYS A 73 -9.39 -10.42 9.94
N ILE A 74 -9.56 -9.34 9.18
CA ILE A 74 -10.09 -9.46 7.81
C ILE A 74 -9.16 -10.27 6.91
N VAL A 75 -7.84 -10.05 6.99
CA VAL A 75 -6.85 -10.81 6.21
C VAL A 75 -6.86 -12.29 6.59
N LEU A 76 -6.91 -12.61 7.88
CA LEU A 76 -7.04 -14.00 8.34
C LEU A 76 -8.29 -14.67 7.75
N HIS A 77 -9.46 -14.03 7.81
CA HIS A 77 -10.69 -14.62 7.30
C HIS A 77 -10.67 -14.79 5.78
N LEU A 78 -10.19 -13.79 5.03
CA LEU A 78 -10.02 -13.92 3.58
C LEU A 78 -9.03 -15.05 3.25
N PHE A 79 -7.97 -15.21 4.03
CA PHE A 79 -7.04 -16.32 3.90
C PHE A 79 -7.66 -17.69 4.26
N GLU A 80 -8.63 -17.77 5.16
CA GLU A 80 -9.31 -19.03 5.48
C GLU A 80 -10.30 -19.48 4.38
N ILE A 81 -10.65 -18.59 3.44
CA ILE A 81 -11.57 -18.87 2.34
C ILE A 81 -10.77 -19.20 1.06
N PRO A 82 -10.73 -20.47 0.60
CA PRO A 82 -9.90 -20.85 -0.55
C PRO A 82 -10.26 -20.14 -1.86
N SER A 83 -11.52 -19.72 -2.04
CA SER A 83 -11.94 -18.97 -3.23
C SER A 83 -11.38 -17.55 -3.31
N GLU A 84 -10.92 -17.00 -2.17
CA GLU A 84 -10.28 -15.68 -2.10
C GLU A 84 -8.76 -15.76 -2.33
N HIS A 85 -8.18 -16.97 -2.37
CA HIS A 85 -6.78 -17.16 -2.73
C HIS A 85 -6.59 -16.87 -4.21
N TYR A 86 -5.89 -15.78 -4.50
CA TYR A 86 -5.49 -15.44 -5.86
C TYR A 86 -4.14 -16.07 -6.21
N PHE A 87 -3.21 -16.13 -5.26
CA PHE A 87 -1.89 -16.71 -5.46
C PHE A 87 -1.77 -18.07 -4.78
N SER A 88 -1.17 -19.04 -5.47
CA SER A 88 -0.86 -20.35 -4.92
C SER A 88 0.50 -20.37 -4.24
N SER A 89 0.60 -21.09 -3.13
CA SER A 89 1.90 -21.38 -2.51
C SER A 89 2.55 -22.53 -3.29
N LYS A 90 3.55 -22.24 -4.12
CA LYS A 90 4.43 -23.32 -4.57
C LYS A 90 5.28 -23.74 -3.38
N VAL A 91 5.25 -25.05 -3.12
CA VAL A 91 5.81 -25.70 -1.93
C VAL A 91 7.30 -25.42 -1.83
N TYR A 92 7.66 -24.98 -0.63
CA TYR A 92 9.00 -24.95 -0.06
C TYR A 92 9.77 -26.26 -0.27
N GLU A 93 10.78 -26.24 -1.12
CA GLU A 93 11.97 -27.06 -0.90
C GLU A 93 13.00 -26.16 -0.23
N ALA A 94 13.22 -26.41 1.05
CA ALA A 94 14.18 -25.69 1.88
C ALA A 94 15.58 -25.82 1.30
N ASP A 95 16.02 -24.88 0.48
CA ASP A 95 17.47 -24.69 0.32
C ASP A 95 17.95 -23.95 1.57
N VAL A 96 18.33 -24.75 2.57
CA VAL A 96 18.81 -24.35 3.91
C VAL A 96 20.10 -23.49 3.83
N ASN A 97 20.68 -23.31 2.64
CA ASN A 97 21.98 -22.67 2.43
C ASN A 97 21.92 -21.34 1.66
N MET A 98 20.84 -20.55 1.74
CA MET A 98 20.95 -19.13 1.35
C MET A 98 21.69 -18.34 2.44
N GLU A 99 22.99 -18.12 2.22
CA GLU A 99 23.82 -17.21 2.99
C GLU A 99 23.10 -15.87 3.22
N ILE A 100 23.17 -15.39 4.46
CA ILE A 100 22.67 -14.07 4.85
C ILE A 100 23.49 -13.04 4.08
N LYS A 101 22.97 -12.55 2.95
CA LYS A 101 23.52 -11.35 2.33
C LYS A 101 23.32 -10.19 3.31
N ASN A 102 24.40 -9.47 3.60
CA ASN A 102 24.36 -8.20 4.31
C ASN A 102 23.30 -7.28 3.68
N LEU A 103 22.60 -6.48 4.49
CA LEU A 103 21.65 -5.50 3.99
C LEU A 103 22.33 -4.55 3.01
N THR A 104 21.56 -4.09 2.04
CA THR A 104 22.01 -2.97 1.20
C THR A 104 22.02 -1.68 2.02
N ALA A 105 22.87 -0.73 1.66
CA ALA A 105 22.90 0.59 2.32
C ALA A 105 21.52 1.29 2.30
N ILE A 106 20.74 1.07 1.24
CA ILE A 106 19.36 1.59 1.12
C ILE A 106 18.45 0.97 2.19
N GLN A 107 18.56 -0.34 2.42
CA GLN A 107 17.77 -1.03 3.45
C GLN A 107 18.15 -0.59 4.86
N GLU A 108 19.44 -0.38 5.15
CA GLU A 108 19.88 0.13 6.45
C GLU A 108 19.33 1.53 6.74
N VAL A 109 19.36 2.42 5.74
CA VAL A 109 18.79 3.76 5.86
C VAL A 109 17.27 3.69 6.04
N GLY A 110 16.59 2.85 5.26
CA GLY A 110 15.14 2.63 5.38
C GLY A 110 14.73 2.16 6.77
N ILE A 111 15.45 1.18 7.33
CA ILE A 111 15.21 0.67 8.69
C ILE A 111 15.37 1.81 9.71
N LYS A 112 16.48 2.56 9.65
CA LYS A 112 16.72 3.67 10.57
C LYS A 112 15.61 4.72 10.49
N MET A 113 15.14 5.06 9.29
CA MET A 113 14.02 5.97 9.08
C MET A 113 12.73 5.43 9.70
N THR A 114 12.37 4.17 9.41
CA THR A 114 11.17 3.53 9.96
C THR A 114 11.21 3.48 11.49
N ILE A 115 12.35 3.12 12.09
CA ILE A 115 12.50 3.05 13.54
C ILE A 115 12.44 4.43 14.19
N SER A 116 13.10 5.43 13.60
CA SER A 116 13.02 6.81 14.09
C SER A 116 11.58 7.33 14.06
N TYR A 117 10.87 7.10 12.95
CA TYR A 117 9.47 7.50 12.81
C TYR A 117 8.54 6.75 13.76
N GLY A 118 8.68 5.42 13.86
CA GLY A 118 7.87 4.61 14.78
C GLY A 118 8.11 4.94 16.26
N LYS A 119 9.35 5.33 16.64
CA LYS A 119 9.65 5.86 17.98
C LYS A 119 8.99 7.22 18.21
N HIS A 120 9.01 8.12 17.21
CA HIS A 120 8.31 9.40 17.29
C HIS A 120 6.79 9.21 17.50
N LEU A 121 6.20 8.23 16.82
CA LEU A 121 4.79 7.84 16.98
C LEU A 121 4.49 7.04 18.27
N ASN A 122 5.50 6.68 19.07
CA ASN A 122 5.39 5.84 20.25
C ASN A 122 4.77 4.44 19.98
N LEU A 123 5.05 3.85 18.82
CA LEU A 123 4.54 2.54 18.43
C LEU A 123 5.51 1.39 18.74
N LEU A 124 6.78 1.71 19.00
CA LEU A 124 7.87 0.73 19.00
C LEU A 124 8.46 0.50 20.39
N LYS A 125 8.93 -0.74 20.59
CA LYS A 125 9.69 -1.18 21.76
C LYS A 125 11.21 -1.08 21.51
N GLU A 126 12.01 -1.29 22.55
CA GLU A 126 13.48 -1.15 22.50
C GLU A 126 14.17 -2.02 21.42
N ASN A 127 13.68 -3.24 21.18
CA ASN A 127 14.26 -4.20 20.22
C ASN A 127 13.71 -4.10 18.79
N ALA A 128 12.88 -3.09 18.50
CA ALA A 128 12.14 -3.00 17.24
C ALA A 128 13.03 -2.95 15.98
N GLU A 129 14.25 -2.43 16.08
CA GLU A 129 15.19 -2.35 14.95
C GLU A 129 15.66 -3.74 14.48
N ASN A 130 16.07 -4.60 15.42
CA ASN A 130 16.45 -5.97 15.10
C ASN A 130 15.23 -6.78 14.64
N ASP A 131 14.05 -6.54 15.23
CA ASP A 131 12.83 -7.21 14.79
C ASP A 131 12.46 -6.85 13.35
N LEU A 132 12.50 -5.56 12.99
CA LEU A 132 12.25 -5.11 11.61
C LEU A 132 13.28 -5.67 10.63
N TYR A 133 14.55 -5.71 11.02
CA TYR A 133 15.62 -6.35 10.24
C TYR A 133 15.29 -7.81 9.92
N GLN A 134 14.87 -8.59 10.91
CA GLN A 134 14.53 -10.00 10.73
C GLN A 134 13.28 -10.17 9.86
N VAL A 135 12.28 -9.30 10.01
CA VAL A 135 11.09 -9.30 9.15
C VAL A 135 11.48 -9.08 7.68
N LEU A 136 12.29 -8.06 7.39
CA LEU A 136 12.69 -7.73 6.02
C LEU A 136 13.52 -8.84 5.38
N ILE A 137 14.43 -9.47 6.13
CA ILE A 137 15.20 -10.63 5.62
C ILE A 137 14.29 -11.82 5.34
N TYR A 138 13.33 -12.10 6.23
CA TYR A 138 12.37 -13.18 6.01
C TYR A 138 11.55 -12.93 4.75
N CYS A 139 11.05 -11.70 4.57
CA CYS A 139 10.31 -11.31 3.37
C CYS A 139 11.15 -11.45 2.10
N ASP A 140 12.40 -10.96 2.09
CA ASP A 140 13.29 -11.11 0.94
C ASP A 140 13.54 -12.59 0.59
N LYS A 141 13.77 -13.45 1.59
CA LYS A 141 13.91 -14.90 1.39
C LYS A 141 12.63 -15.52 0.82
N TYR A 142 11.48 -15.18 1.40
CA TYR A 142 10.17 -15.67 0.95
C TYR A 142 9.87 -15.25 -0.50
N LEU A 143 10.14 -14.00 -0.86
CA LEU A 143 9.90 -13.48 -2.22
C LEU A 143 10.89 -14.03 -3.24
N LYS A 144 12.16 -14.27 -2.87
CA LYS A 144 13.16 -14.89 -3.76
C LYS A 144 12.75 -16.29 -4.21
N GLN A 145 12.04 -17.05 -3.37
CA GLN A 145 11.51 -18.37 -3.72
C GLN A 145 10.45 -18.29 -4.82
N GLN A 146 9.79 -17.15 -4.93
CA GLN A 146 8.74 -16.90 -5.93
C GLN A 146 9.30 -16.25 -7.19
N LYS A 147 10.62 -16.19 -7.40
CA LYS A 147 11.21 -15.58 -8.60
C LYS A 147 11.31 -16.55 -9.76
N VAL A 148 11.11 -16.03 -10.97
CA VAL A 148 11.39 -16.76 -12.21
C VAL A 148 12.92 -16.90 -12.37
N PRO A 149 13.44 -18.11 -12.61
CA PRO A 149 14.85 -18.30 -12.94
C PRO A 149 15.13 -17.74 -14.34
N LEU A 150 15.54 -16.48 -14.40
CA LEU A 150 15.94 -15.83 -15.65
C LEU A 150 17.31 -16.34 -16.13
N ARG A 151 17.37 -16.76 -17.40
CA ARG A 151 18.66 -17.03 -18.06
C ARG A 151 19.43 -15.72 -18.14
N LYS A 152 20.63 -15.70 -17.54
CA LYS A 152 21.56 -14.56 -17.44
C LYS A 152 22.12 -14.10 -18.81
N SER A 153 21.29 -13.77 -19.79
CA SER A 153 21.77 -13.32 -21.11
C SER A 153 22.06 -11.82 -21.18
N LEU A 154 21.59 -11.02 -20.21
CA LEU A 154 21.88 -9.59 -20.14
C LEU A 154 22.66 -9.27 -18.87
N HIS A 155 23.98 -9.08 -19.02
CA HIS A 155 24.85 -8.47 -18.02
C HIS A 155 24.24 -7.12 -17.60
N ASN A 156 23.62 -7.07 -16.40
CA ASN A 156 23.37 -5.92 -15.52
C ASN A 156 22.04 -5.98 -14.72
N GLN A 157 21.23 -7.04 -14.80
CA GLN A 157 20.09 -7.18 -13.88
C GLN A 157 20.58 -7.58 -12.48
N GLN A 158 20.55 -6.62 -11.54
CA GLN A 158 20.73 -6.92 -10.11
C GLN A 158 19.63 -7.90 -9.67
N ASP A 159 20.00 -9.02 -9.05
CA ASP A 159 19.11 -10.15 -8.68
C ASP A 159 18.01 -9.81 -7.64
N GLY A 160 17.78 -8.53 -7.30
CA GLY A 160 16.94 -8.07 -6.19
C GLY A 160 16.16 -6.80 -6.49
N TYR A 161 15.01 -6.63 -5.81
CA TYR A 161 14.31 -5.36 -5.76
C TYR A 161 15.23 -4.34 -5.07
N ILE A 162 15.56 -3.25 -5.78
CA ILE A 162 16.63 -2.32 -5.39
C ILE A 162 16.14 -1.33 -4.31
N CYS A 163 14.83 -1.12 -4.22
CA CYS A 163 14.25 -0.15 -3.31
C CYS A 163 13.93 -0.75 -1.94
N TYR A 164 13.70 0.12 -0.96
CA TYR A 164 13.24 -0.29 0.37
C TYR A 164 11.78 -0.73 0.36
N ASP A 165 11.43 -1.73 1.19
CA ASP A 165 10.07 -2.23 1.32
C ASP A 165 9.27 -1.40 2.33
N TRP A 166 8.70 -0.30 1.84
CA TRP A 166 7.87 0.60 2.63
C TRP A 166 6.57 -0.06 3.11
N PHE A 167 6.02 -1.01 2.35
CA PHE A 167 4.80 -1.71 2.75
C PHE A 167 5.05 -2.58 3.98
N VAL A 168 6.08 -3.43 3.97
CA VAL A 168 6.45 -4.27 5.11
C VAL A 168 6.72 -3.43 6.36
N SER A 169 7.43 -2.30 6.19
CA SER A 169 7.71 -1.35 7.26
C SER A 169 6.43 -0.73 7.83
N SER A 170 5.47 -0.37 6.96
CA SER A 170 4.16 0.15 7.37
C SER A 170 3.39 -0.90 8.17
N VAL A 171 3.33 -2.14 7.69
CA VAL A 171 2.67 -3.24 8.41
C VAL A 171 3.35 -3.49 9.76
N PHE A 172 4.68 -3.45 9.83
CA PHE A 172 5.40 -3.58 11.10
C PHE A 172 5.02 -2.50 12.11
N LEU A 173 4.91 -1.24 11.67
CA LEU A 173 4.46 -0.14 12.52
C LEU A 173 2.98 -0.29 12.93
N ILE A 174 2.09 -0.68 12.01
CA ILE A 174 0.67 -0.94 12.31
C ILE A 174 0.55 -2.05 13.36
N MET A 175 1.39 -3.09 13.26
CA MET A 175 1.45 -4.19 14.24
C MET A 175 2.24 -3.85 15.51
N MET A 176 2.49 -2.57 15.79
CA MET A 176 3.16 -2.09 17.02
C MET A 176 4.56 -2.68 17.22
N GLY A 177 5.28 -2.91 16.12
CA GLY A 177 6.60 -3.52 16.12
C GLY A 177 6.61 -5.01 16.50
N ASN A 178 5.47 -5.71 16.47
CA ASN A 178 5.41 -7.13 16.79
C ASN A 178 5.82 -7.98 15.57
N ARG A 179 7.05 -8.50 15.62
CA ARG A 179 7.65 -9.37 14.59
C ARG A 179 6.74 -10.52 14.15
N GLU A 180 6.24 -11.33 15.10
CA GLU A 180 5.48 -12.56 14.79
C GLU A 180 4.14 -12.25 14.15
N LYS A 181 3.44 -11.22 14.67
CA LYS A 181 2.19 -10.74 14.07
C LYS A 181 2.40 -10.22 12.67
N THR A 182 3.46 -9.43 12.45
CA THR A 182 3.81 -8.91 11.12
C THR A 182 4.08 -10.03 10.13
N LEU A 183 4.90 -11.02 10.51
CA LEU A 183 5.22 -12.16 9.63
C LEU A 183 3.97 -13.00 9.31
N THR A 184 3.15 -13.29 10.31
CA THR A 184 1.90 -14.05 10.14
C THR A 184 0.95 -13.32 9.19
N PHE A 185 0.76 -12.02 9.42
CA PHE A 185 -0.06 -11.17 8.57
C PHE A 185 0.46 -11.14 7.13
N LEU A 186 1.75 -10.89 6.91
CA LEU A 186 2.34 -10.79 5.57
C LEU A 186 2.24 -12.12 4.83
N HIS A 187 2.44 -13.24 5.52
CA HIS A 187 2.26 -14.57 4.94
C HIS A 187 0.82 -14.78 4.46
N GLN A 188 -0.18 -14.53 5.31
CA GLN A 188 -1.60 -14.67 4.94
C GLN A 188 -1.99 -13.70 3.82
N PHE A 189 -1.57 -12.44 3.96
CA PHE A 189 -1.83 -11.38 3.00
C PHE A 189 -1.28 -11.72 1.61
N SER A 190 -0.14 -12.43 1.53
CA SER A 190 0.49 -12.80 0.27
C SER A 190 -0.37 -13.68 -0.65
N TYR A 191 -1.42 -14.33 -0.14
CA TYR A 191 -2.34 -15.14 -0.95
C TYR A 191 -3.42 -14.30 -1.63
N LEU A 192 -3.67 -13.08 -1.12
CA LEU A 192 -4.76 -12.23 -1.57
C LEU A 192 -4.33 -11.38 -2.78
N LEU A 193 -5.27 -11.09 -3.68
CA LEU A 193 -5.01 -10.22 -4.84
C LEU A 193 -4.49 -8.83 -4.45
N VAL A 194 -4.98 -8.27 -3.33
CA VAL A 194 -4.56 -6.94 -2.85
C VAL A 194 -3.04 -6.85 -2.64
N SER A 195 -2.39 -7.96 -2.27
CA SER A 195 -0.94 -8.01 -2.11
C SER A 195 -0.16 -7.76 -3.40
N ALA A 196 -0.76 -8.02 -4.57
CA ALA A 196 -0.19 -7.71 -5.87
C ALA A 196 0.05 -6.22 -6.10
N PHE A 197 -0.72 -5.37 -5.43
CA PHE A 197 -0.76 -3.93 -5.67
C PHE A 197 -0.18 -3.11 -4.52
N LEU A 198 -0.45 -3.49 -3.27
CA LEU A 198 0.12 -2.81 -2.10
C LEU A 198 1.57 -3.21 -1.83
N TRP A 199 1.92 -4.48 -2.03
CA TRP A 199 3.23 -5.01 -1.68
C TRP A 199 4.14 -5.09 -2.91
N VAL A 200 4.64 -3.94 -3.36
CA VAL A 200 5.36 -3.79 -4.65
C VAL A 200 6.50 -4.81 -4.88
N PRO A 201 7.37 -5.14 -3.90
CA PRO A 201 8.42 -6.14 -4.11
C PRO A 201 7.88 -7.55 -4.44
N ARG A 202 6.64 -7.86 -4.05
CA ARG A 202 6.07 -9.20 -4.12
C ARG A 202 6.03 -9.75 -5.55
N LEU A 203 5.65 -8.91 -6.51
CA LEU A 203 5.51 -9.34 -7.90
C LEU A 203 6.72 -9.01 -8.78
N HIS A 204 7.78 -8.46 -8.21
CA HIS A 204 9.01 -8.20 -8.94
C HIS A 204 9.68 -9.53 -9.37
N ASN A 205 9.75 -9.76 -10.68
CA ASN A 205 10.26 -10.99 -11.30
C ASN A 205 9.56 -12.27 -10.80
N SER A 206 8.29 -12.18 -10.42
CA SER A 206 7.57 -13.29 -9.77
C SER A 206 7.07 -14.34 -10.76
N ILE A 207 7.06 -15.62 -10.35
CA ILE A 207 6.44 -16.76 -11.06
C ILE A 207 4.93 -16.59 -11.28
N HIS A 208 4.31 -15.65 -10.58
CA HIS A 208 2.89 -15.36 -10.67
C HIS A 208 2.53 -14.45 -11.85
N LEU A 209 3.53 -13.93 -12.57
CA LEU A 209 3.34 -13.13 -13.78
C LEU A 209 3.72 -13.94 -15.03
N PRO A 210 3.17 -13.59 -16.22
CA PRO A 210 3.65 -14.10 -17.50
C PRO A 210 5.17 -13.89 -17.65
N MET A 211 5.84 -14.81 -18.34
CA MET A 211 7.31 -14.84 -18.45
C MET A 211 7.91 -13.53 -18.95
N ASP A 212 7.30 -12.91 -19.97
CA ASP A 212 7.79 -11.66 -20.55
C ASP A 212 7.65 -10.48 -19.57
N THR A 213 6.52 -10.39 -18.87
CA THR A 213 6.28 -9.40 -17.83
C THR A 213 7.24 -9.60 -16.66
N ALA A 214 7.41 -10.84 -16.19
CA ALA A 214 8.36 -11.16 -15.13
C ALA A 214 9.81 -10.84 -15.54
N ALA A 215 10.19 -11.06 -16.81
CA ALA A 215 11.51 -10.76 -17.32
C ALA A 215 11.80 -9.25 -17.42
N SER A 216 10.78 -8.46 -17.75
CA SER A 216 10.87 -7.00 -17.82
C SER A 216 11.06 -6.34 -16.45
N GLY A 217 10.67 -7.02 -15.37
CA GLY A 217 10.67 -6.48 -14.01
C GLY A 217 9.62 -5.38 -13.76
N ILE A 218 8.73 -5.13 -14.74
CA ILE A 218 7.67 -4.13 -14.66
C ILE A 218 6.57 -4.63 -13.73
N HIS A 219 6.28 -3.84 -12.69
CA HIS A 219 5.27 -4.18 -11.68
C HIS A 219 3.83 -3.97 -12.20
N PRO A 220 2.82 -4.76 -11.77
CA PRO A 220 1.42 -4.58 -12.17
C PRO A 220 0.82 -3.20 -11.90
N VAL A 221 1.30 -2.50 -10.87
CA VAL A 221 0.92 -1.09 -10.64
C VAL A 221 1.22 -0.22 -11.87
N TYR A 222 2.27 -0.52 -12.62
CA TYR A 222 2.61 0.21 -13.84
C TYR A 222 1.69 -0.16 -14.99
N PHE A 223 1.60 -1.44 -15.38
CA PHE A 223 0.85 -1.80 -16.59
C PHE A 223 -0.67 -1.93 -16.40
N CYS A 224 -1.16 -2.14 -15.17
CA CYS A 224 -2.60 -2.15 -14.88
C CYS A 224 -3.08 -0.81 -14.35
N SER A 225 -2.42 -0.22 -13.34
CA SER A 225 -2.98 0.97 -12.67
C SER A 225 -2.71 2.27 -13.43
N ALA A 226 -1.57 2.42 -14.13
CA ALA A 226 -1.20 3.68 -14.77
C ALA A 226 -2.23 4.15 -15.80
N HIS A 227 -2.64 3.27 -16.71
CA HIS A 227 -3.61 3.61 -17.76
C HIS A 227 -4.96 4.04 -17.15
N TYR A 228 -5.44 3.34 -16.12
CA TYR A 228 -6.69 3.71 -15.46
C TYR A 228 -6.60 5.01 -14.69
N ILE A 229 -5.46 5.32 -14.07
CA ILE A 229 -5.24 6.61 -13.42
C ILE A 229 -5.39 7.72 -14.46
N GLU A 230 -4.76 7.58 -15.64
CA GLU A 230 -4.88 8.58 -16.70
C GLU A 230 -6.29 8.67 -17.28
N MET A 231 -6.95 7.53 -17.50
CA MET A 231 -8.33 7.46 -17.98
C MET A 231 -9.32 8.13 -17.02
N LEU A 232 -9.27 7.76 -15.73
CA LEU A 232 -10.14 8.35 -14.71
C LEU A 232 -9.83 9.82 -14.51
N LEU A 233 -8.56 10.22 -14.51
CA LEU A 233 -8.19 11.63 -14.38
C LEU A 233 -8.76 12.46 -15.53
N LYS A 234 -8.69 11.94 -16.76
CA LYS A 234 -9.28 12.58 -17.93
C LYS A 234 -10.80 12.70 -17.85
N ALA A 235 -11.47 11.66 -17.34
CA ALA A 235 -12.93 11.63 -17.23
C ALA A 235 -13.46 12.50 -16.07
N GLU A 236 -12.85 12.39 -14.90
CA GLU A 236 -13.36 12.94 -13.64
C GLU A 236 -12.77 14.32 -13.30
N LEU A 237 -11.52 14.58 -13.70
CA LEU A 237 -10.77 15.80 -13.37
C LEU A 237 -10.07 16.37 -14.61
N PRO A 238 -10.81 16.74 -15.67
CA PRO A 238 -10.24 17.11 -16.97
C PRO A 238 -9.28 18.32 -16.91
N LEU A 239 -9.51 19.24 -15.97
CA LEU A 239 -8.60 20.37 -15.73
C LEU A 239 -7.25 19.91 -15.18
N VAL A 240 -7.26 18.97 -14.23
CA VAL A 240 -6.04 18.37 -13.69
C VAL A 240 -5.32 17.57 -14.77
N PHE A 241 -6.05 16.77 -15.55
CA PHE A 241 -5.48 16.06 -16.69
C PHE A 241 -4.79 17.00 -17.69
N SER A 242 -5.41 18.14 -18.00
CA SER A 242 -4.84 19.15 -18.89
C SER A 242 -3.57 19.80 -18.30
N ALA A 243 -3.55 20.06 -16.99
CA ALA A 243 -2.37 20.57 -16.29
C ALA A 243 -1.15 19.64 -16.42
N PHE A 244 -1.33 18.33 -16.27
CA PHE A 244 -0.27 17.34 -16.51
C PHE A 244 0.23 17.37 -17.96
N HIS A 245 -0.70 17.39 -18.92
CA HIS A 245 -0.35 17.47 -20.34
C HIS A 245 0.47 18.74 -20.66
N MET A 246 0.06 19.89 -20.12
CA MET A 246 0.79 21.15 -20.30
C MET A 246 2.16 21.16 -19.64
N SER A 247 2.31 20.43 -18.54
CA SER A 247 3.58 20.33 -17.80
C SER A 247 4.54 19.27 -18.38
N GLY A 248 4.10 18.48 -19.36
CA GLY A 248 4.97 17.56 -20.11
C GLY A 248 5.30 16.24 -19.39
N PHE A 249 4.51 15.83 -18.40
CA PHE A 249 4.68 14.54 -17.71
C PHE A 249 3.33 13.90 -17.35
N THR A 250 3.32 12.59 -17.09
CA THR A 250 2.06 11.86 -16.85
C THR A 250 1.71 11.81 -15.36
N SER A 251 0.41 11.86 -15.04
CA SER A 251 -0.09 11.71 -13.67
C SER A 251 0.22 10.32 -13.08
N SER A 252 0.24 9.30 -13.93
CA SER A 252 0.61 7.93 -13.56
C SER A 252 2.03 7.82 -12.99
N GLN A 253 3.00 8.62 -13.47
CA GLN A 253 4.35 8.66 -12.92
C GLN A 253 4.37 9.16 -11.47
N ILE A 254 3.56 10.18 -11.15
CA ILE A 254 3.44 10.72 -9.80
C ILE A 254 2.78 9.69 -8.87
N CYS A 255 1.66 9.09 -9.30
CA CYS A 255 1.01 8.05 -8.52
C CYS A 255 1.93 6.86 -8.30
N HIS A 256 2.71 6.45 -9.30
CA HIS A 256 3.67 5.36 -9.13
C HIS A 256 4.68 5.67 -8.01
N GLN A 257 5.19 6.90 -7.95
CA GLN A 257 6.08 7.34 -6.87
C GLN A 257 5.39 7.29 -5.50
N TRP A 258 4.16 7.79 -5.40
CA TRP A 258 3.39 7.73 -4.16
C TRP A 258 3.13 6.29 -3.70
N LEU A 259 2.71 5.42 -4.62
CA LEU A 259 2.36 4.03 -4.34
C LEU A 259 3.58 3.18 -3.97
N THR A 260 4.72 3.35 -4.65
CA THR A 260 5.96 2.63 -4.33
C THR A 260 6.54 3.01 -2.96
N GLN A 261 6.23 4.20 -2.47
CA GLN A 261 6.58 4.66 -1.13
C GLN A 261 5.47 4.40 -0.11
N CYS A 262 4.35 3.77 -0.49
CA CYS A 262 3.17 3.62 0.37
C CYS A 262 2.73 4.96 1.00
N PHE A 263 2.88 6.05 0.24
CA PHE A 263 2.67 7.45 0.64
C PHE A 263 3.54 7.96 1.80
N TRP A 264 4.62 7.25 2.17
CA TRP A 264 5.64 7.78 3.06
C TRP A 264 6.22 9.06 2.45
N ASN A 265 6.31 10.12 3.28
CA ASN A 265 6.62 11.52 2.94
C ASN A 265 5.46 12.40 2.46
N TYR A 266 4.34 11.83 2.04
CA TYR A 266 3.22 12.59 1.47
C TYR A 266 2.05 12.70 2.43
N MET A 267 1.73 11.62 3.13
CA MET A 267 0.56 11.53 4.00
C MET A 267 0.95 11.40 5.47
N ASP A 268 0.10 11.90 6.35
CA ASP A 268 0.20 11.63 7.78
C ASP A 268 0.05 10.13 8.06
N TRP A 269 0.63 9.65 9.16
CA TRP A 269 0.59 8.23 9.54
C TRP A 269 -0.82 7.64 9.54
N ARG A 270 -1.79 8.42 10.03
CA ARG A 270 -3.20 8.02 10.06
C ARG A 270 -3.74 7.76 8.66
N GLU A 271 -3.42 8.62 7.70
CA GLU A 271 -3.90 8.51 6.33
C GLU A 271 -3.20 7.38 5.57
N ILE A 272 -1.91 7.11 5.84
CA ILE A 272 -1.21 5.90 5.34
C ILE A 272 -1.90 4.63 5.85
N CYS A 273 -2.25 4.62 7.14
CA CYS A 273 -2.99 3.54 7.77
C CYS A 273 -4.37 3.34 7.15
N HIS A 274 -5.12 4.43 6.91
CA HIS A 274 -6.43 4.39 6.25
C HIS A 274 -6.31 3.94 4.79
N TYR A 275 -5.30 4.39 4.05
CA TYR A 275 -5.02 3.93 2.68
C TYR A 275 -4.87 2.40 2.60
N ILE A 276 -4.01 1.83 3.46
CA ILE A 276 -3.81 0.38 3.52
C ILE A 276 -5.11 -0.33 3.91
N ALA A 277 -5.83 0.18 4.92
CA ALA A 277 -7.10 -0.39 5.37
C ALA A 277 -8.15 -0.39 4.25
N ILE A 278 -8.35 0.74 3.58
CA ILE A 278 -9.29 0.91 2.46
C ILE A 278 -9.00 -0.13 1.37
N CYS A 279 -7.75 -0.29 0.96
CA CYS A 279 -7.39 -1.26 -0.07
C CYS A 279 -7.62 -2.72 0.38
N ILE A 280 -7.38 -3.03 1.67
CA ILE A 280 -7.63 -4.38 2.22
C ILE A 280 -9.13 -4.68 2.32
N PHE A 281 -9.92 -3.74 2.85
CA PHE A 281 -11.35 -3.94 3.07
C PHE A 281 -12.14 -3.88 1.76
N LEU A 282 -11.87 -2.90 0.91
CA LEU A 282 -12.70 -2.59 -0.26
C LEU A 282 -12.14 -3.14 -1.58
N GLY A 283 -10.87 -3.52 -1.62
CA GLY A 283 -10.22 -4.17 -2.77
C GLY A 283 -9.08 -3.36 -3.39
N PRO A 284 -8.32 -3.98 -4.32
CA PRO A 284 -7.11 -3.38 -4.89
C PRO A 284 -7.38 -2.17 -5.79
N ASP A 285 -8.55 -2.11 -6.43
CA ASP A 285 -8.98 -1.02 -7.31
C ASP A 285 -9.12 0.32 -6.57
N TYR A 286 -9.41 0.27 -5.26
CA TYR A 286 -9.41 1.47 -4.42
C TYR A 286 -8.05 2.15 -4.32
N GLN A 287 -6.95 1.46 -4.64
CA GLN A 287 -5.63 2.11 -4.79
C GLN A 287 -5.67 3.20 -5.87
N ILE A 288 -6.40 2.99 -6.96
CA ILE A 288 -6.56 3.96 -8.05
C ILE A 288 -7.51 5.07 -7.60
N TYR A 289 -8.65 4.74 -6.99
CA TYR A 289 -9.60 5.75 -6.52
C TYR A 289 -8.99 6.68 -5.46
N MET A 290 -8.11 6.15 -4.60
CA MET A 290 -7.31 6.96 -3.66
C MET A 290 -6.42 7.95 -4.41
N CYS A 291 -5.72 7.54 -5.47
CA CYS A 291 -4.91 8.45 -6.28
C CYS A 291 -5.75 9.55 -6.94
N ILE A 292 -6.92 9.20 -7.50
CA ILE A 292 -7.84 10.18 -8.11
C ILE A 292 -8.39 11.14 -7.04
N SER A 293 -8.64 10.65 -5.82
CA SER A 293 -9.10 11.48 -4.71
C SER A 293 -8.03 12.45 -4.22
N VAL A 294 -6.76 12.04 -4.21
CA VAL A 294 -5.63 12.94 -3.96
C VAL A 294 -5.56 14.03 -5.03
N PHE A 295 -5.71 13.69 -6.31
CA PHE A 295 -5.73 14.72 -7.36
C PHE A 295 -6.95 15.65 -7.26
N LYS A 296 -8.10 15.14 -6.84
CA LYS A 296 -9.28 15.97 -6.58
C LYS A 296 -9.02 16.96 -5.46
N HIS A 297 -8.38 16.51 -4.38
CA HIS A 297 -7.97 17.36 -3.25
C HIS A 297 -7.02 18.47 -3.69
N LEU A 298 -5.98 18.11 -4.44
CA LEU A 298 -4.94 19.03 -4.90
C LEU A 298 -5.35 19.88 -6.12
N GLN A 299 -6.58 19.79 -6.61
CA GLN A 299 -6.94 20.36 -7.91
C GLN A 299 -6.57 21.84 -8.04
N GLN A 300 -6.80 22.66 -7.01
CA GLN A 300 -6.48 24.09 -7.05
C GLN A 300 -4.96 24.33 -7.04
N GLU A 301 -4.22 23.63 -6.18
CA GLU A 301 -2.77 23.73 -6.08
C GLU A 301 -2.10 23.27 -7.38
N ILE A 302 -2.58 22.19 -7.97
CA ILE A 302 -2.08 21.71 -9.27
C ILE A 302 -2.21 22.79 -10.34
N LEU A 303 -3.37 23.47 -10.42
CA LEU A 303 -3.57 24.54 -11.41
C LEU A 303 -2.65 25.73 -11.14
N GLN A 304 -2.41 26.07 -9.88
CA GLN A 304 -1.50 27.16 -9.48
C GLN A 304 -0.03 26.82 -9.82
N HIS A 305 0.46 25.65 -9.41
CA HIS A 305 1.82 25.19 -9.67
C HIS A 305 2.09 24.87 -11.15
N THR A 306 1.04 24.61 -11.93
CA THR A 306 1.16 24.56 -13.41
C THR A 306 1.53 25.93 -13.98
N GLN A 307 0.92 27.00 -13.47
CA GLN A 307 1.24 28.36 -13.91
C GLN A 307 2.63 28.82 -13.44
N ALA A 308 3.04 28.38 -12.25
CA ALA A 308 4.37 28.65 -11.70
C ALA A 308 5.48 27.76 -12.30
N GLN A 309 5.14 26.79 -13.17
CA GLN A 309 6.06 25.87 -13.84
C GLN A 309 6.87 24.97 -12.87
N ASP A 310 6.34 24.73 -11.68
CA ASP A 310 6.98 23.93 -10.62
C ASP A 310 6.13 22.72 -10.20
N LEU A 311 5.04 22.42 -10.91
CA LEU A 311 4.11 21.32 -10.60
C LEU A 311 4.79 19.98 -10.31
N GLN A 312 5.82 19.62 -11.09
CA GLN A 312 6.50 18.34 -10.90
C GLN A 312 7.27 18.30 -9.57
N VAL A 313 7.88 19.41 -9.16
CA VAL A 313 8.61 19.52 -7.89
C VAL A 313 7.62 19.47 -6.75
N PHE A 314 6.56 20.28 -6.81
CA PHE A 314 5.46 20.30 -5.85
C PHE A 314 4.93 18.88 -5.56
N LEU A 315 4.49 18.16 -6.59
CA LEU A 315 3.90 16.81 -6.42
C LEU A 315 4.90 15.74 -5.95
N LYS A 316 6.20 15.95 -6.15
CA LYS A 316 7.25 14.99 -5.78
C LYS A 316 7.86 15.25 -4.42
N GLU A 317 7.86 16.49 -3.95
CA GLU A 317 8.63 16.88 -2.76
C GLU A 317 7.74 17.37 -1.61
N GLU A 318 6.55 17.90 -1.90
CA GLU A 318 5.67 18.45 -0.88
C GLU A 318 4.69 17.42 -0.30
N ALA A 319 4.34 17.62 0.97
CA ALA A 319 3.35 16.81 1.66
C ALA A 319 1.93 17.18 1.20
N LEU A 320 1.02 16.20 1.24
CA LEU A 320 -0.38 16.34 0.89
C LEU A 320 -1.15 17.00 2.04
N HIS A 321 -0.92 18.29 2.23
CA HIS A 321 -1.47 19.03 3.35
C HIS A 321 -3.01 18.99 3.39
N GLY A 322 -3.55 18.64 4.56
CA GLY A 322 -4.99 18.60 4.79
C GLY A 322 -5.74 17.48 4.07
N PHE A 323 -5.05 16.57 3.37
CA PHE A 323 -5.70 15.41 2.78
C PHE A 323 -6.21 14.48 3.89
N GLN A 324 -7.48 14.08 3.81
CA GLN A 324 -8.06 13.10 4.71
C GLN A 324 -8.92 12.12 3.92
N ALA A 325 -8.59 10.83 3.98
CA ALA A 325 -9.19 9.79 3.15
C ALA A 325 -10.72 9.68 3.37
N ASN A 326 -11.18 9.90 4.60
CA ASN A 326 -12.59 9.86 4.96
C ASN A 326 -13.46 10.85 4.17
N ASN A 327 -12.94 12.03 3.85
CA ASN A 327 -13.68 13.06 3.11
C ASN A 327 -13.95 12.66 1.65
N TYR A 328 -13.26 11.62 1.17
CA TYR A 328 -13.36 11.13 -0.20
C TYR A 328 -13.97 9.72 -0.30
N ILE A 329 -14.40 9.10 0.80
CA ILE A 329 -14.98 7.73 0.77
C ILE A 329 -16.19 7.66 -0.16
N GLU A 330 -17.16 8.57 -0.02
CA GLU A 330 -18.35 8.59 -0.88
C GLU A 330 -17.98 8.82 -2.36
N TYR A 331 -16.96 9.64 -2.61
CA TYR A 331 -16.46 9.87 -3.96
C TYR A 331 -15.79 8.60 -4.52
N MET A 332 -15.00 7.88 -3.73
CA MET A 332 -14.43 6.61 -4.17
C MET A 332 -15.49 5.53 -4.40
N GLU A 333 -16.56 5.50 -3.59
CA GLU A 333 -17.69 4.59 -3.79
C GLU A 333 -18.43 4.89 -5.11
N SER A 334 -18.62 6.16 -5.47
CA SER A 334 -19.26 6.53 -6.74
C SER A 334 -18.38 6.17 -7.95
N LEU A 335 -17.05 6.33 -7.83
CA LEU A 335 -16.10 5.82 -8.83
C LEU A 335 -16.18 4.30 -8.94
N ALA A 336 -16.21 3.59 -7.82
CA ALA A 336 -16.30 2.13 -7.80
C ALA A 336 -17.58 1.62 -8.45
N GLN A 337 -18.73 2.26 -8.23
CA GLN A 337 -19.99 1.88 -8.89
C GLN A 337 -19.89 1.93 -10.41
N THR A 338 -19.14 2.90 -10.94
CA THR A 338 -19.02 3.14 -12.38
C THR A 338 -17.92 2.28 -13.02
N TYR A 339 -16.74 2.22 -12.40
CA TYR A 339 -15.54 1.72 -13.06
C TYR A 339 -15.07 0.34 -12.57
N ARG A 340 -15.48 -0.11 -11.37
CA ARG A 340 -15.02 -1.37 -10.77
C ARG A 340 -15.23 -2.61 -11.64
N PRO A 341 -16.35 -2.79 -12.39
CA PRO A 341 -16.53 -3.97 -13.24
C PRO A 341 -15.42 -4.15 -14.28
N ILE A 342 -14.84 -3.04 -14.75
CA ILE A 342 -13.75 -3.04 -15.72
C ILE A 342 -12.40 -3.15 -15.00
N LEU A 343 -12.13 -2.26 -14.03
CA LEU A 343 -10.82 -2.22 -13.34
C LEU A 343 -10.51 -3.52 -12.61
N LEU A 344 -11.46 -4.03 -11.81
CA LEU A 344 -11.20 -5.20 -10.98
C LEU A 344 -11.07 -6.47 -11.83
N ARG A 345 -11.78 -6.55 -12.96
CA ARG A 345 -11.63 -7.63 -13.93
C ARG A 345 -10.22 -7.65 -14.50
N ASP A 346 -9.71 -6.49 -14.94
CA ASP A 346 -8.40 -6.41 -15.57
C ASP A 346 -7.27 -6.60 -14.53
N MET A 347 -7.45 -6.10 -13.30
CA MET A 347 -6.56 -6.39 -12.16
C MET A 347 -6.53 -7.88 -11.78
N ARG A 348 -7.63 -8.61 -11.94
CA ARG A 348 -7.67 -10.08 -11.75
C ARG A 348 -6.99 -10.84 -12.88
N ASN A 349 -6.75 -10.20 -14.03
CA ASN A 349 -6.13 -10.83 -15.20
C ASN A 349 -4.61 -10.60 -15.29
N ILE A 350 -3.96 -10.09 -14.24
CA ILE A 350 -2.50 -9.83 -14.22
C ILE A 350 -1.66 -11.08 -14.51
N GLY A 351 -2.14 -12.27 -14.15
CA GLY A 351 -1.48 -13.55 -14.43
C GLY A 351 -1.76 -14.14 -15.82
N VAL A 352 -2.65 -13.54 -16.61
CA VAL A 352 -3.22 -14.13 -17.85
C VAL A 352 -2.86 -13.31 -19.10
N LEU A 353 -2.07 -12.24 -19.00
CA LEU A 353 -1.67 -11.43 -20.16
C LEU A 353 -0.71 -12.19 -21.10
N ASN A 354 -1.29 -13.04 -21.94
CA ASN A 354 -0.82 -13.47 -23.24
C ASN A 354 -1.83 -12.95 -24.27
N THR A 355 -1.54 -11.79 -24.86
CA THR A 355 -2.07 -11.41 -26.18
C THR A 355 -0.93 -10.84 -26.99
#